data_AF-A0A9Q3W013-F1
#
_entry.id   AF-A0A9Q3W013-F1
#
_cell.length_a   1.000
_cell.length_b   1.000
_cell.length_c   1.000
_cell.angle_alpha   90.00
_cell.angle_beta   90.00
_cell.angle_gamma   90.00
#
_symmetry.space_group_name_H-M   'P 1'
#
loop_
_entity.id
_entity.type
_entity.pdbx_description
1 polymer ?
#
loop_
_entity_poly.entity_id
_entity_poly.type
_entity_poly.pdbx_seq_one_letter_code
_entity_poly.pdbx_strand_id
1 'polypeptide(L)'
;MRGTRADDYLCRLCAETRAAAWDHCHDHGYLRGPLCGSCNTFEGKSTPRNLLEEKEGAALHLLECRGCPEGRTLPGRYHVGLVQKHLEATERHRSRPCRRQPCARHMELAHGAHRFEPECRPHSTTWTKDVTVPDALALVRDFVDQALAAQPGTVTVPAQAALGTQTRA
;
A
#
# COMPACT_ATOMS: atom_id res chain seq x y z
N MET A 1 14.00 20.46 -24.06
CA MET A 1 13.53 19.09 -23.79
C MET A 1 12.11 19.18 -23.25
N ARG A 2 11.12 18.53 -23.89
CA ARG A 2 9.78 18.39 -23.26
C ARG A 2 9.89 17.29 -22.21
N GLY A 3 9.46 17.57 -20.98
CA GLY A 3 9.36 16.54 -19.95
C GLY A 3 8.40 15.44 -20.39
N THR A 4 8.69 14.20 -20.02
CA THR A 4 7.86 13.05 -20.34
C THR A 4 6.47 13.21 -19.70
N ARG A 5 5.41 13.10 -20.50
CA ARG A 5 4.05 13.28 -20.01
C ARG A 5 3.57 11.96 -19.39
N ALA A 6 2.81 12.06 -18.30
CA ALA A 6 2.24 10.86 -17.68
C ALA A 6 1.23 10.17 -18.61
N ASP A 7 0.49 10.93 -19.42
CA ASP A 7 -0.51 10.40 -20.35
C ASP A 7 0.09 9.56 -21.49
N ASP A 8 1.40 9.53 -21.67
CA ASP A 8 2.09 8.61 -22.59
C ASP A 8 2.14 7.16 -22.07
N TYR A 9 1.76 6.92 -20.81
CA TYR A 9 1.85 5.61 -20.15
C TYR A 9 0.48 5.09 -19.68
N LEU A 10 0.38 3.78 -19.49
CA LEU A 10 -0.72 3.16 -18.76
C LEU A 10 -0.51 3.30 -17.24
N CYS A 11 -1.61 3.34 -16.51
CA CYS A 11 -1.62 3.33 -15.05
C CYS A 11 -0.87 2.10 -14.53
N ARG A 12 0.15 2.32 -13.71
CA ARG A 12 0.93 1.22 -13.11
C ARG A 12 0.12 0.33 -12.19
N LEU A 13 -0.94 0.86 -11.57
CA LEU A 13 -1.73 0.12 -10.59
C LEU A 13 -2.85 -0.73 -11.23
N CYS A 14 -3.59 -0.19 -12.22
CA CYS A 14 -4.68 -0.93 -12.86
C CYS A 14 -4.35 -1.48 -14.24
N ALA A 15 -3.27 -1.03 -14.89
CA ALA A 15 -2.88 -1.37 -16.27
C ALA A 15 -3.94 -1.13 -17.38
N GLU A 16 -5.11 -0.57 -17.05
CA GLU A 16 -6.24 -0.43 -17.99
C GLU A 16 -6.36 0.97 -18.60
N THR A 17 -6.08 2.01 -17.82
CA THR A 17 -6.34 3.41 -18.21
C THR A 17 -5.05 4.18 -18.39
N ARG A 18 -5.01 5.14 -19.34
CA ARG A 18 -3.89 6.10 -19.47
C ARG A 18 -3.69 6.86 -18.17
N ALA A 19 -2.43 7.08 -17.81
CA ALA A 19 -2.09 7.83 -16.63
C ALA A 19 -2.40 9.32 -16.80
N ALA A 20 -2.59 9.99 -15.68
CA ALA A 20 -2.87 11.43 -15.60
C ALA A 20 -1.87 12.16 -14.71
N ALA A 21 -1.14 11.43 -13.86
CA ALA A 21 -0.20 11.98 -12.91
C ALA A 21 1.04 11.08 -12.74
N TRP A 22 2.16 11.71 -12.43
CA TRP A 22 3.33 11.03 -11.87
C TRP A 22 3.14 10.93 -10.37
N ASP A 23 2.94 9.70 -9.90
CA ASP A 23 2.81 9.40 -8.49
C ASP A 23 4.18 9.30 -7.81
N HIS A 24 4.25 9.70 -6.53
CA HIS A 24 5.48 9.76 -5.75
C HIS A 24 5.23 9.42 -4.28
N CYS A 25 6.28 8.94 -3.63
CA CYS A 25 6.28 8.74 -2.19
C CYS A 25 6.32 10.09 -1.47
N HIS A 26 5.39 10.34 -0.55
CA HIS A 26 5.35 11.60 0.19
C HIS A 26 6.38 11.69 1.32
N ASP A 27 6.98 10.55 1.69
CA ASP A 27 7.98 10.50 2.76
C ASP A 27 9.40 10.71 2.20
N HIS A 28 9.72 10.07 1.08
CA HIS A 28 11.05 10.13 0.46
C HIS A 28 11.13 11.05 -0.77
N GLY A 29 9.99 11.45 -1.35
CA GLY A 29 9.92 12.28 -2.56
C GLY A 29 10.18 11.55 -3.88
N TYR A 30 10.55 10.26 -3.86
CA TYR A 30 10.85 9.50 -5.08
C TYR A 30 9.59 9.15 -5.88
N LEU A 31 9.70 9.23 -7.22
CA LEU A 31 8.67 8.77 -8.14
C LEU A 31 8.46 7.26 -8.01
N ARG A 32 7.19 6.83 -8.03
CA ARG A 32 6.76 5.41 -8.05
C ARG A 32 6.29 4.98 -9.42
N GLY A 33 5.70 5.90 -10.17
CA GLY A 33 5.32 5.67 -11.55
C GLY A 33 4.08 6.44 -11.98
N PRO A 34 3.60 6.20 -13.21
CA PRO A 34 2.44 6.88 -13.74
C PRO A 34 1.13 6.23 -13.24
N LEU A 35 0.19 7.03 -12.73
CA LEU A 35 -1.14 6.57 -12.29
C LEU A 35 -2.26 7.29 -13.04
N CYS A 36 -3.36 6.59 -13.30
CA CYS A 36 -4.60 7.24 -13.76
C CYS A 36 -5.23 8.07 -12.63
N GLY A 37 -6.08 9.03 -13.01
CA GLY A 37 -6.72 9.93 -12.03
C GLY A 37 -7.53 9.19 -10.95
N SER A 38 -8.18 8.09 -11.31
CA SER A 38 -8.95 7.26 -10.38
C SER A 38 -8.04 6.57 -9.35
N CYS A 39 -6.99 5.87 -9.80
CA CYS A 39 -6.05 5.20 -8.89
C CYS A 39 -5.30 6.20 -8.01
N ASN A 40 -4.83 7.32 -8.57
CA ASN A 40 -4.14 8.35 -7.82
C ASN A 40 -5.05 9.00 -6.75
N THR A 41 -6.31 9.27 -7.11
CA THR A 41 -7.29 9.80 -6.15
C THR A 41 -7.64 8.79 -5.08
N PHE A 42 -7.80 7.51 -5.46
CA PHE A 42 -8.08 6.44 -4.52
C PHE A 42 -6.94 6.28 -3.53
N GLU A 43 -5.69 6.28 -3.98
CA GLU A 43 -4.53 6.27 -3.08
C GLU A 43 -4.53 7.46 -2.11
N GLY A 44 -4.81 8.67 -2.61
CA GLY A 44 -4.77 9.88 -1.79
C GLY A 44 -5.94 10.06 -0.83
N LYS A 45 -7.10 9.42 -1.08
CA LYS A 45 -8.34 9.64 -0.32
C LYS A 45 -8.89 8.40 0.39
N SER A 46 -8.51 7.20 -0.01
CA SER A 46 -8.94 5.97 0.67
C SER A 46 -8.21 5.82 2.00
N THR A 47 -8.76 4.99 2.89
CA THR A 47 -8.01 4.59 4.07
C THR A 47 -6.83 3.71 3.63
N PRO A 48 -5.68 3.78 4.32
CA PRO A 48 -4.54 2.94 3.98
C PRO A 48 -4.85 1.43 3.98
N ARG A 49 -5.74 1.01 4.90
CA ARG A 49 -6.29 -0.36 4.93
C ARG A 49 -6.99 -0.72 3.63
N ASN A 50 -7.92 0.12 3.16
CA ASN A 50 -8.69 -0.16 1.95
C ASN A 50 -7.80 -0.20 0.70
N LEU A 51 -6.79 0.67 0.60
CA LEU A 51 -5.83 0.58 -0.51
C LEU A 51 -5.13 -0.78 -0.55
N LEU A 52 -4.63 -1.25 0.59
CA LEU A 52 -3.92 -2.52 0.72
C LEU A 52 -4.83 -3.76 0.62
N GLU A 53 -6.15 -3.58 0.67
CA GLU A 53 -7.15 -4.64 0.57
C GLU A 53 -7.76 -4.72 -0.83
N GLU A 54 -8.17 -3.57 -1.39
CA GLU A 54 -8.97 -3.50 -2.61
C GLU A 54 -8.13 -3.37 -3.89
N LYS A 55 -6.86 -2.94 -3.78
CA LYS A 55 -5.98 -2.74 -4.94
C LYS A 55 -4.89 -3.80 -4.95
N GLU A 56 -5.07 -4.77 -5.84
CA GLU A 56 -4.03 -5.73 -6.20
C GLU A 56 -2.77 -4.97 -6.66
N GLY A 57 -1.60 -5.46 -6.23
CA GLY A 57 -0.32 -4.81 -6.54
C GLY A 57 -0.05 -3.50 -5.79
N ALA A 58 -0.97 -2.98 -4.95
CA ALA A 58 -0.74 -1.73 -4.22
C ALA A 58 0.53 -1.74 -3.39
N ALA A 59 0.79 -2.81 -2.64
CA ALA A 59 2.02 -2.94 -1.86
C ALA A 59 3.28 -2.82 -2.73
N LEU A 60 3.28 -3.47 -3.90
CA LEU A 60 4.41 -3.41 -4.82
C LEU A 60 4.58 -2.01 -5.41
N HIS A 61 3.47 -1.37 -5.79
CA HIS A 61 3.47 0.02 -6.25
C HIS A 61 4.05 0.98 -5.19
N LEU A 62 3.68 0.82 -3.91
CA LEU A 62 4.27 1.62 -2.83
C LEU A 62 5.80 1.41 -2.72
N LEU A 63 6.27 0.18 -3.00
CA LEU A 63 7.66 -0.23 -2.95
C LEU A 63 8.48 0.13 -4.20
N GLU A 64 7.87 0.69 -5.24
CA GLU A 64 8.59 1.31 -6.38
C GLU A 64 9.39 2.54 -5.95
N CYS A 65 9.04 3.14 -4.80
CA CYS A 65 9.85 4.17 -4.18
C CYS A 65 11.17 3.60 -3.72
N ARG A 66 12.30 4.10 -4.21
CA ARG A 66 13.64 3.55 -3.91
C ARG A 66 13.98 3.47 -2.41
N GLY A 67 13.53 4.43 -1.60
CA GLY A 67 13.83 4.46 -0.16
C GLY A 67 13.02 3.46 0.67
N CYS A 68 11.81 3.10 0.23
CA CYS A 68 10.93 2.20 0.99
C CYS A 68 11.49 0.76 1.13
N PRO A 69 11.90 0.06 0.05
CA PRO A 69 12.47 -1.27 0.17
C PRO A 69 13.85 -1.25 0.86
N GLU A 70 14.68 -0.22 0.62
CA GLU A 70 15.96 -0.04 1.31
C GLU A 70 15.78 0.08 2.83
N GLY A 71 14.78 0.84 3.27
CA GLY A 71 14.40 0.97 4.68
C GLY A 71 13.53 -0.18 5.22
N ARG A 72 13.20 -1.18 4.38
CA ARG A 72 12.23 -2.26 4.68
C ARG A 72 10.95 -1.73 5.30
N THR A 73 10.38 -0.71 4.65
CA THR A 73 9.24 0.04 5.14
C THR A 73 8.30 0.46 4.01
N LEU A 74 7.15 0.99 4.40
CA LEU A 74 6.21 1.70 3.54
C LEU A 74 6.12 3.16 3.98
N PRO A 75 5.52 4.07 3.19
CA PRO A 75 5.23 5.41 3.68
C PRO A 75 4.43 5.36 4.98
N GLY A 76 4.76 6.21 5.96
CA GLY A 76 4.27 6.16 7.34
C GLY A 76 2.75 6.12 7.45
N ARG A 77 2.04 6.80 6.54
CA ARG A 77 0.58 6.76 6.47
C ARG A 77 0.00 5.35 6.34
N TYR A 78 0.75 4.38 5.82
CA TYR A 78 0.30 2.99 5.64
C TYR A 78 0.52 2.09 6.86
N HIS A 79 1.33 2.52 7.84
CA HIS A 79 1.72 1.66 8.96
C HIS A 79 0.50 1.26 9.80
N VAL A 80 -0.33 2.23 10.19
CA VAL A 80 -1.54 1.99 10.98
C VAL A 80 -2.52 1.07 10.25
N GLY A 81 -2.77 1.31 8.96
CA GLY A 81 -3.70 0.48 8.18
C GLY A 81 -3.22 -0.97 8.02
N LEU A 82 -1.91 -1.17 7.94
CA LEU A 82 -1.29 -2.48 7.89
C LEU A 82 -1.41 -3.23 9.22
N VAL A 83 -1.13 -2.55 10.34
CA VAL A 83 -1.33 -3.10 11.68
C VAL A 83 -2.80 -3.46 11.91
N GLN A 84 -3.72 -2.58 11.50
CA GLN A 84 -5.16 -2.83 11.58
C GLN A 84 -5.54 -4.11 10.81
N LYS A 85 -5.10 -4.24 9.54
CA LYS A 85 -5.34 -5.42 8.71
C LYS A 85 -4.76 -6.69 9.35
N HIS A 86 -3.55 -6.60 9.92
CA HIS A 86 -2.92 -7.72 10.62
C HIS A 86 -3.75 -8.18 11.82
N LEU A 87 -4.14 -7.26 12.71
CA LEU A 87 -4.94 -7.60 13.89
C LEU A 87 -6.30 -8.18 13.52
N GLU A 88 -6.96 -7.65 12.48
CA GLU A 88 -8.20 -8.24 11.98
C GLU A 88 -7.98 -9.69 11.52
N ALA A 89 -6.88 -9.98 10.82
CA ALA A 89 -6.56 -11.32 10.37
C ALA A 89 -6.27 -12.29 11.54
N THR A 90 -5.53 -11.86 12.56
CA THR A 90 -4.93 -12.75 13.57
C THR A 90 -5.67 -12.80 14.92
N GLU A 91 -6.31 -11.72 15.35
CA GLU A 91 -6.91 -11.64 16.68
C GLU A 91 -8.31 -12.26 16.72
N ARG A 92 -8.60 -13.02 17.78
CA ARG A 92 -9.94 -13.54 18.08
C ARG A 92 -10.26 -13.33 19.55
N HIS A 93 -11.52 -13.04 19.86
CA HIS A 93 -11.95 -12.99 21.25
C HIS A 93 -11.90 -14.39 21.88
N ARG A 94 -11.67 -14.44 23.20
CA ARG A 94 -11.49 -15.69 23.95
C ARG A 94 -12.78 -16.25 24.55
N SER A 95 -13.89 -15.52 24.47
CA SER A 95 -15.12 -15.90 25.19
C SER A 95 -15.72 -17.20 24.66
N ARG A 96 -15.52 -17.50 23.36
CA ARG A 96 -15.94 -18.74 22.69
C ARG A 96 -15.01 -19.04 21.50
N PRO A 97 -14.94 -20.29 21.00
CA PRO A 97 -14.25 -20.60 19.74
C PRO A 97 -14.86 -19.83 18.56
N CYS A 98 -14.30 -18.66 18.25
CA CYS A 98 -14.78 -17.77 17.19
C CYS A 98 -13.81 -17.81 16.00
N ARG A 99 -14.32 -18.14 14.82
CA ARG A 99 -13.55 -18.09 13.56
C ARG A 99 -13.79 -16.82 12.75
N ARG A 100 -14.65 -15.91 13.22
CA ARG A 100 -15.00 -14.68 12.51
C ARG A 100 -13.89 -13.64 12.65
N GLN A 101 -13.53 -13.04 11.53
CA GLN A 101 -12.64 -11.89 11.49
C GLN A 101 -13.32 -10.70 12.19
N PRO A 102 -12.70 -10.08 13.20
CA PRO A 102 -13.19 -8.82 13.74
C PRO A 102 -12.93 -7.66 12.76
N CYS A 103 -13.64 -6.56 12.95
CA CYS A 103 -13.21 -5.26 12.44
C CYS A 103 -12.47 -4.52 13.55
N ALA A 104 -11.36 -3.86 13.26
CA ALA A 104 -10.60 -3.11 14.25
C ALA A 104 -10.79 -1.61 14.03
N ARG A 105 -11.02 -0.85 15.10
CA ARG A 105 -10.90 0.61 15.09
C ARG A 105 -9.53 1.02 15.63
N HIS A 106 -9.00 2.13 15.15
CA HIS A 106 -7.71 2.67 15.58
C HIS A 106 -7.91 3.95 16.38
N MET A 107 -7.11 4.09 17.43
CA MET A 107 -6.91 5.31 18.20
C MET A 107 -5.42 5.52 18.45
N GLU A 108 -4.94 6.73 18.22
CA GLU A 108 -3.57 7.11 18.58
C GLU A 108 -3.51 7.47 20.07
N LEU A 109 -2.51 6.93 20.76
CA LEU A 109 -2.21 7.21 22.16
C LEU A 109 -1.03 8.18 22.26
N ALA A 110 -0.74 8.65 23.48
CA ALA A 110 0.46 9.44 23.75
C ALA A 110 1.73 8.70 23.29
N HIS A 111 2.73 9.48 22.86
CA HIS A 111 4.04 8.98 22.42
C HIS A 111 4.01 8.05 21.19
N GLY A 112 2.97 8.16 20.35
CA GLY A 112 2.86 7.42 19.09
C GLY A 112 2.51 5.94 19.26
N ALA A 113 2.17 5.49 20.49
CA ALA A 113 1.59 4.17 20.68
C ALA A 113 0.20 4.11 20.03
N HIS A 114 -0.21 2.93 19.59
CA HIS A 114 -1.50 2.74 18.92
C HIS A 114 -2.37 1.79 19.73
N ARG A 115 -3.60 2.21 20.02
CA ARG A 115 -4.63 1.32 20.56
C ARG A 115 -5.58 0.94 19.45
N PHE A 116 -5.83 -0.35 19.35
CA PHE A 116 -6.83 -0.91 18.47
C PHE A 116 -7.97 -1.49 19.28
N GLU A 117 -9.19 -1.34 18.79
CA GLU A 117 -10.40 -1.93 19.35
C GLU A 117 -11.02 -2.90 18.35
N PRO A 118 -10.62 -4.19 18.37
CA PRO A 118 -11.30 -5.20 17.60
C PRO A 118 -12.72 -5.45 18.11
N GLU A 119 -13.66 -5.54 17.18
CA GLU A 119 -15.07 -5.76 17.40
C GLU A 119 -15.53 -6.98 16.58
N CYS A 120 -16.06 -7.99 17.27
CA CYS A 120 -16.71 -9.13 16.65
C CYS A 120 -18.23 -8.93 16.70
N ARG A 121 -18.80 -8.34 15.64
CA ARG A 121 -20.24 -8.02 15.56
C ARG A 121 -21.17 -9.21 15.83
N PRO A 122 -20.92 -10.43 15.30
CA PRO A 122 -21.81 -11.57 15.56
C PRO A 122 -21.91 -11.98 17.03
N HIS A 123 -20.91 -11.63 17.84
CA HIS A 123 -20.86 -11.97 19.26
C HIS A 123 -20.98 -10.73 20.16
N SER A 124 -21.24 -9.56 19.58
CA SER A 124 -21.29 -8.27 20.27
C SER A 124 -20.13 -8.10 21.28
N THR A 125 -18.94 -8.57 20.89
CA THR A 125 -17.77 -8.61 21.77
C THR A 125 -16.71 -7.67 21.23
N THR A 126 -16.24 -6.77 22.08
CA THR A 126 -15.14 -5.84 21.80
C THR A 126 -14.02 -6.08 22.79
N TRP A 127 -12.78 -5.90 22.36
CA TRP A 127 -11.60 -5.93 23.22
C TRP A 127 -10.58 -4.91 22.76
N THR A 128 -9.51 -4.72 23.52
CA THR A 128 -8.43 -3.79 23.20
C THR A 128 -7.14 -4.52 22.85
N LYS A 129 -6.35 -3.92 21.98
CA LYS A 129 -4.99 -4.33 21.68
C LYS A 129 -4.11 -3.09 21.58
N ASP A 130 -3.14 -3.00 22.47
CA ASP A 130 -2.12 -1.96 22.39
C ASP A 130 -0.96 -2.49 21.55
N VAL A 131 -0.51 -1.67 20.61
CA VAL A 131 0.62 -1.95 19.72
C VAL A 131 1.64 -0.84 19.91
N THR A 132 2.85 -1.22 20.31
CA THR A 132 3.94 -0.27 20.46
C THR A 132 4.49 0.14 19.10
N VAL A 133 5.20 1.27 19.03
CA VAL A 133 5.87 1.71 17.79
C VAL A 133 6.83 0.62 17.25
N PRO A 134 7.69 -0.03 18.08
CA PRO A 134 8.52 -1.13 17.61
C PRO A 134 7.73 -2.31 17.03
N ASP A 135 6.61 -2.69 17.65
CA ASP A 135 5.77 -3.79 17.15
C ASP A 135 5.14 -3.44 15.79
N ALA A 136 4.64 -2.20 15.64
CA ALA A 136 4.10 -1.72 14.38
C ALA A 136 5.17 -1.75 13.27
N LEU A 137 6.39 -1.30 13.57
CA LEU A 137 7.50 -1.33 12.61
C LEU A 137 7.93 -2.76 12.26
N ALA A 138 7.90 -3.70 13.21
CA ALA A 138 8.18 -5.10 12.93
C ALA A 138 7.14 -5.70 11.97
N LEU A 139 5.85 -5.44 12.21
CA LEU A 139 4.77 -5.88 11.32
C LEU A 139 4.91 -5.30 9.90
N VAL A 140 5.29 -4.03 9.79
CA VAL A 140 5.54 -3.39 8.48
C VAL A 140 6.71 -4.06 7.76
N ARG A 141 7.82 -4.34 8.46
CA ARG A 141 8.99 -5.01 7.89
C ARG A 141 8.63 -6.40 7.36
N ASP A 142 7.97 -7.21 8.19
CA ASP A 142 7.56 -8.56 7.81
C ASP A 142 6.65 -8.55 6.58
N PHE A 143 5.72 -7.59 6.52
CA PHE A 143 4.86 -7.41 5.35
C PHE A 143 5.64 -7.03 4.09
N VAL A 144 6.59 -6.09 4.20
CA VAL A 144 7.44 -5.69 3.07
C VAL A 144 8.27 -6.86 2.57
N ASP A 145 8.88 -7.63 3.47
CA ASP A 145 9.66 -8.81 3.10
C ASP A 145 8.80 -9.85 2.38
N GLN A 146 7.58 -10.10 2.86
CA GLN A 146 6.62 -10.99 2.19
C GLN A 146 6.22 -10.47 0.82
N ALA A 147 5.94 -9.17 0.69
CA ALA A 147 5.55 -8.55 -0.57
C ALA A 147 6.68 -8.64 -1.61
N LEU A 148 7.92 -8.40 -1.21
CA LEU A 148 9.09 -8.51 -2.07
C LEU A 148 9.38 -9.97 -2.46
N ALA A 149 9.25 -10.91 -1.52
CA ALA A 149 9.42 -12.33 -1.80
C ALA A 149 8.34 -12.91 -2.73
N ALA A 150 7.13 -12.35 -2.68
CA ALA A 150 6.01 -12.76 -3.53
C ALA A 150 6.08 -12.21 -4.96
N GLN A 151 7.01 -11.30 -5.28
CA GLN A 151 7.14 -10.81 -6.65
C GLN A 151 7.67 -11.92 -7.58
N PRO A 152 6.92 -12.31 -8.63
CA PRO A 152 7.51 -13.11 -9.70
C PRO A 152 8.66 -12.32 -10.34
N GLY A 153 9.80 -12.99 -10.56
CA GLY A 153 11.02 -12.38 -11.06
C GLY A 153 10.74 -11.39 -12.20
N THR A 154 11.20 -10.16 -12.01
CA THR A 154 10.88 -8.99 -12.84
C THR A 154 11.08 -9.29 -14.32
N VAL A 155 9.99 -9.35 -15.10
CA VAL A 155 10.07 -9.22 -16.55
C VAL A 155 10.42 -7.76 -16.83
N THR A 156 11.69 -7.52 -17.13
CA THR A 156 12.16 -6.26 -17.73
C THR A 156 11.39 -6.05 -19.02
N VAL A 157 10.40 -5.15 -19.01
CA VAL A 157 9.78 -4.70 -20.26
C VAL A 157 10.83 -3.85 -20.98
N PRO A 158 11.32 -4.26 -22.16
CA PRO A 158 12.25 -3.41 -22.89
C PRO A 158 11.50 -2.15 -23.31
N ALA A 159 12.08 -0.99 -23.02
CA ALA A 159 11.64 0.28 -23.58
C ALA A 159 11.67 0.14 -25.11
N GLN A 160 10.50 -0.03 -25.73
CA GLN A 160 10.43 -0.05 -27.18
C GLN A 160 10.78 1.35 -27.70
N ALA A 161 11.90 1.39 -28.41
CA ALA A 161 12.49 2.55 -29.03
C ALA A 161 11.47 3.25 -29.94
N ALA A 162 11.37 4.56 -29.78
CA ALA A 162 10.80 5.44 -30.79
C ALA A 162 11.64 5.32 -32.07
N LEU A 163 11.15 4.58 -33.06
CA LEU A 163 11.61 4.74 -34.43
C LEU A 163 10.74 5.80 -35.10
N GLY A 164 11.23 7.04 -35.05
CA GLY A 164 10.91 7.99 -36.11
C GLY A 164 11.63 7.56 -37.38
N THR A 165 10.94 7.57 -38.51
CA THR A 165 11.60 7.81 -39.79
C THR A 165 10.70 8.68 -40.64
N GLN A 166 11.31 9.76 -41.10
CA GLN A 166 10.77 10.86 -41.85
C GLN A 166 10.47 10.45 -43.30
N THR A 167 9.46 11.11 -43.85
CA THR A 167 9.33 11.71 -45.19
C THR A 167 10.31 11.26 -46.29
N ARG A 168 9.74 10.84 -47.43
CA ARG A 168 10.23 11.08 -48.80
C ARG A 168 9.02 11.50 -49.64
N ALA A 169 9.00 12.75 -50.08
CA ALA A 169 9.43 13.25 -51.40
C ALA A 169 8.32 13.06 -52.43
#